data_AF-A0A9E1KPI0-F1
#
_entry.id   AF-A0A9E1KPI0-F1
#
_cell.length_a   1.000
_cell.length_b   1.000
_cell.length_c   1.000
_cell.angle_alpha   90.00
_cell.angle_beta   90.00
_cell.angle_gamma   90.00
#
_symmetry.space_group_name_H-M   'P 1'
#
loop_
_entity.id
_entity.type
_entity.pdbx_description
1 polymer ?
#
loop_
_entity_poly.entity_id
_entity_poly.type
_entity_poly.pdbx_seq_one_letter_code
_entity_poly.pdbx_strand_id
1 'polypeptide(L)'
;MTAAQRVLIITALGLIGLTMSYGVWYALFDEHQTLTDMGMSMAMGFVEAARQDLPAAMSSLDTYAAVSTEYRNEVHAHGHWGMLALVLLVLGLVYEQLQLSETGGLRLAWLLAISSTCFPLGILIQNSALQTLGQWLASAGSLGMLLGLAIVVLALIRARR
;
A
#
# COMPACT_ATOMS: atom_id res chain seq x y z
N MET A 1 27.37 9.27 3.48
CA MET A 1 26.08 8.91 2.85
C MET A 1 26.16 9.08 1.34
N THR A 2 26.02 7.98 0.60
CA THR A 2 25.93 7.96 -0.87
C THR A 2 24.60 8.54 -1.36
N ALA A 3 24.49 8.86 -2.65
CA ALA A 3 23.23 9.31 -3.25
C ALA A 3 22.11 8.28 -3.08
N ALA A 4 22.40 6.98 -3.26
CA ALA A 4 21.45 5.90 -3.08
C ALA A 4 20.93 5.80 -1.64
N GLN A 5 21.81 5.89 -0.64
CA GLN A 5 21.42 5.94 0.78
C GLN A 5 20.48 7.10 1.07
N ARG A 6 20.77 8.29 0.52
CA ARG A 6 19.92 9.47 0.70
C ARG A 6 18.52 9.24 0.11
N VAL A 7 18.42 8.71 -1.10
CA VAL A 7 17.12 8.40 -1.73
C VAL A 7 16.32 7.44 -0.85
N LEU A 8 16.91 6.32 -0.43
CA LEU A 8 16.23 5.33 0.40
C LEU A 8 15.73 5.93 1.72
N ILE A 9 16.59 6.64 2.45
CA ILE A 9 16.25 7.20 3.77
C ILE A 9 15.25 8.35 3.66
N ILE A 10 15.43 9.27 2.72
CA ILE A 10 14.52 10.41 2.55
C ILE A 10 13.14 9.91 2.10
N THR A 11 13.08 8.97 1.16
CA THR A 11 11.80 8.37 0.76
C THR A 11 11.17 7.62 1.93
N ALA A 12 11.93 6.85 2.71
CA ALA A 12 11.41 6.17 3.89
C ALA A 12 10.79 7.15 4.89
N LEU A 13 11.50 8.23 5.24
CA LEU A 13 11.01 9.24 6.17
C LEU A 13 9.78 9.96 5.62
N GLY A 14 9.77 10.27 4.33
CA GLY A 14 8.61 10.85 3.65
C GLY A 14 7.40 9.94 3.70
N LEU A 15 7.57 8.65 3.41
CA LEU A 15 6.49 7.65 3.48
C LEU A 15 6.02 7.40 4.91
N ILE A 16 6.91 7.42 5.92
CA ILE A 16 6.51 7.37 7.34
C ILE A 16 5.64 8.58 7.69
N GLY A 17 6.09 9.79 7.34
CA GLY A 17 5.30 11.01 7.57
C GLY A 17 3.94 10.95 6.88
N LEU A 18 3.90 10.47 5.63
CA LEU A 18 2.68 10.26 4.86
C LEU A 18 1.76 9.23 5.53
N THR A 19 2.26 8.04 5.88
CA THR A 19 1.42 6.98 6.47
C THR A 19 0.85 7.39 7.83
N MET A 20 1.64 8.09 8.66
CA MET A 20 1.16 8.57 9.96
C MET A 20 0.09 9.65 9.78
N SER A 21 0.31 10.60 8.86
CA SER A 21 -0.66 11.66 8.59
C SER A 21 -1.96 11.10 8.00
N TYR A 22 -1.84 10.19 7.04
CA TYR A 22 -2.99 9.50 6.45
C TYR A 22 -3.73 8.68 7.49
N GLY A 23 -3.03 7.89 8.31
CA GLY A 23 -3.66 7.06 9.34
C GLY A 23 -4.42 7.88 10.39
N VAL A 24 -3.88 9.03 10.81
CA VAL A 24 -4.59 9.94 11.73
C VAL A 24 -5.84 10.52 11.07
N TRP A 25 -5.72 11.00 9.83
CA TRP A 25 -6.87 11.52 9.11
C TRP A 25 -7.94 10.43 8.91
N TYR A 26 -7.52 9.24 8.48
CA TYR A 26 -8.37 8.09 8.25
C TYR A 26 -9.14 7.67 9.50
N ALA A 27 -8.45 7.47 10.62
CA ALA A 27 -9.06 7.06 11.87
C ALA A 27 -10.05 8.12 12.42
N LEU A 28 -9.79 9.41 12.20
CA LEU A 28 -10.64 10.49 12.73
C LEU A 28 -11.85 10.79 11.86
N PHE A 29 -11.72 10.65 10.54
CA PHE A 29 -12.71 11.20 9.60
C PHE A 29 -13.35 10.19 8.67
N ASP A 30 -12.81 8.98 8.54
CA ASP A 30 -13.29 8.03 7.55
C ASP A 30 -13.61 6.65 8.14
N GLU A 31 -12.67 6.06 8.89
CA GLU A 31 -12.77 4.68 9.36
C GLU A 31 -14.07 4.41 10.15
N HIS A 32 -14.49 5.34 11.01
CA HIS A 32 -15.69 5.16 11.81
C HIS A 32 -16.97 5.16 10.97
N GLN A 33 -17.04 6.04 9.97
CA GLN A 33 -18.16 6.14 9.05
C GLN A 33 -18.23 4.90 8.17
N THR A 34 -17.10 4.50 7.58
CA THR A 34 -16.98 3.32 6.72
C THR A 34 -17.38 2.04 7.48
N LEU A 35 -16.92 1.86 8.73
CA LEU A 35 -17.34 0.73 9.58
C LEU A 35 -18.83 0.79 9.96
N THR A 36 -19.38 1.99 10.17
CA THR A 36 -20.80 2.17 10.46
C THR A 36 -21.66 1.78 9.25
N ASP A 37 -21.28 2.21 8.05
CA ASP A 37 -21.98 1.89 6.81
C ASP A 37 -21.91 0.38 6.49
N MET A 38 -20.77 -0.26 6.75
CA MET A 38 -20.65 -1.73 6.71
C MET A 38 -21.63 -2.39 7.69
N GLY A 39 -21.67 -1.95 8.95
CA GLY A 39 -22.57 -2.50 9.95
C GLY A 39 -24.05 -2.34 9.58
N MET A 40 -24.44 -1.15 9.13
CA MET A 40 -25.81 -0.83 8.75
C MET A 40 -26.27 -1.61 7.52
N SER A 41 -25.47 -1.66 6.46
CA SER A 41 -25.81 -2.40 5.24
C SER A 41 -25.96 -3.90 5.49
N MET A 42 -25.10 -4.49 6.32
CA MET A 42 -25.24 -5.88 6.74
C MET A 42 -26.52 -6.12 7.57
N ALA A 43 -26.81 -5.25 8.55
CA ALA A 43 -28.01 -5.36 9.37
C ALA A 43 -29.29 -5.23 8.53
N MET A 44 -29.33 -4.28 7.60
CA MET A 44 -30.44 -4.09 6.66
C MET A 44 -30.64 -5.32 5.76
N GLY A 45 -29.54 -5.92 5.27
CA GLY A 45 -29.61 -7.17 4.51
C GLY A 45 -30.36 -8.29 5.25
N PHE A 46 -30.10 -8.45 6.55
CA PHE A 46 -30.82 -9.43 7.38
C PHE A 46 -32.29 -9.04 7.63
N VAL A 47 -32.57 -7.75 7.86
CA VAL A 47 -33.95 -7.26 8.05
C VAL A 47 -34.80 -7.51 6.81
N GLU A 48 -34.29 -7.17 5.62
CA GLU A 48 -35.03 -7.36 4.37
C GLU A 48 -35.18 -8.84 4.00
N ALA A 49 -34.15 -9.66 4.27
CA ALA A 49 -34.26 -11.10 4.12
C ALA A 49 -35.36 -11.70 5.03
N ALA A 50 -35.47 -11.23 6.28
CA ALA A 50 -36.52 -11.66 7.20
C ALA A 50 -37.93 -11.24 6.73
N ARG A 51 -38.04 -10.14 5.98
CA ARG A 51 -39.27 -9.69 5.32
C ARG A 51 -39.58 -10.42 4.02
N GLN A 52 -38.74 -11.38 3.62
CA GLN A 52 -38.82 -12.08 2.34
C GLN A 52 -38.62 -11.16 1.11
N ASP A 53 -38.02 -9.99 1.30
CA ASP A 53 -37.63 -9.08 0.22
C ASP A 53 -36.18 -9.39 -0.20
N LEU A 54 -36.03 -10.45 -1.00
CA LEU A 54 -34.72 -10.88 -1.50
C LEU A 54 -34.01 -9.81 -2.36
N PRO A 55 -34.69 -9.08 -3.26
CA PRO A 55 -34.04 -7.99 -4.00
C PRO A 55 -33.45 -6.91 -3.09
N ALA A 56 -34.19 -6.45 -2.07
CA ALA A 56 -33.69 -5.43 -1.14
C ALA A 56 -32.55 -5.97 -0.25
N ALA A 57 -32.64 -7.24 0.16
CA ALA A 57 -31.56 -7.90 0.89
C ALA A 57 -30.26 -7.97 0.06
N MET A 58 -30.36 -8.38 -1.20
CA MET A 58 -29.20 -8.43 -2.11
C MET A 58 -28.59 -7.05 -2.35
N SER A 59 -29.43 -6.02 -2.58
CA SER A 59 -28.94 -4.65 -2.73
C SER A 59 -28.17 -4.15 -1.49
N SER A 60 -28.61 -4.56 -0.29
CA SER A 60 -27.92 -4.22 0.96
C SER A 60 -26.58 -4.95 1.08
N LEU A 61 -26.51 -6.21 0.64
CA LEU A 61 -25.26 -6.98 0.62
C LEU A 61 -24.26 -6.48 -0.44
N ASP A 62 -24.74 -6.02 -1.59
CA ASP A 62 -23.89 -5.38 -2.61
C ASP A 62 -23.28 -4.08 -2.05
N THR A 63 -24.08 -3.30 -1.30
CA THR A 63 -23.59 -2.11 -0.59
C THR A 63 -22.52 -2.49 0.43
N TYR A 64 -22.77 -3.50 1.26
CA TYR A 64 -21.77 -4.01 2.21
C TYR A 64 -20.47 -4.42 1.51
N ALA A 65 -20.56 -5.15 0.40
CA ALA A 65 -19.41 -5.63 -0.34
C ALA A 65 -18.58 -4.47 -0.93
N ALA A 66 -19.24 -3.42 -1.41
CA ALA A 66 -18.58 -2.21 -1.90
C ALA A 66 -17.82 -1.48 -0.79
N VAL A 67 -18.50 -1.16 0.32
CA VAL A 67 -17.89 -0.43 1.45
C VAL A 67 -16.78 -1.25 2.12
N SER A 68 -16.98 -2.57 2.27
CA SER A 68 -15.94 -3.46 2.81
C SER A 68 -14.70 -3.55 1.91
N THR A 69 -14.88 -3.41 0.59
CA THR A 69 -13.76 -3.39 -0.35
C THR A 69 -12.98 -2.09 -0.26
N GLU A 70 -13.68 -0.95 -0.14
CA GLU A 70 -13.08 0.35 0.11
C GLU A 70 -12.25 0.36 1.40
N TYR A 71 -12.85 -0.04 2.52
CA TYR A 71 -12.17 -0.18 3.82
C TYR A 71 -10.88 -1.01 3.71
N ARG A 72 -10.97 -2.18 3.05
CA ARG A 72 -9.82 -3.07 2.90
C ARG A 72 -8.71 -2.40 2.10
N ASN A 73 -9.04 -1.71 1.01
CA ASN A 73 -8.05 -1.04 0.17
C ASN A 73 -7.33 0.07 0.95
N GLU A 74 -8.04 0.83 1.77
CA GLU A 74 -7.48 1.92 2.58
C GLU A 74 -6.54 1.40 3.68
N VAL A 75 -6.99 0.40 4.43
CA VAL A 75 -6.16 -0.26 5.45
C VAL A 75 -4.93 -0.92 4.82
N HIS A 76 -5.10 -1.58 3.67
CA HIS A 76 -3.98 -2.18 2.93
C HIS A 76 -2.98 -1.13 2.48
N ALA A 77 -3.45 0.00 1.95
CA ALA A 77 -2.57 1.07 1.49
C ALA A 77 -1.78 1.69 2.65
N HIS A 78 -2.46 2.02 3.75
CA HIS A 78 -1.83 2.54 4.97
C HIS A 78 -0.74 1.59 5.50
N GLY A 79 -1.10 0.31 5.67
CA GLY A 79 -0.20 -0.72 6.18
C GLY A 79 1.01 -0.96 5.28
N HIS A 80 0.81 -1.03 3.96
CA HIS A 80 1.90 -1.23 3.02
C HIS A 80 2.85 -0.03 2.93
N TRP A 81 2.34 1.21 2.94
CA TRP A 81 3.24 2.38 3.00
C TRP A 81 4.13 2.34 4.24
N GLY A 82 3.56 2.04 5.41
CA GLY A 82 4.34 1.94 6.65
C GLY A 82 5.42 0.86 6.60
N MET A 83 5.05 -0.37 6.20
CA MET A 83 5.98 -1.49 6.16
C MET A 83 7.07 -1.33 5.10
N LEU A 84 6.72 -0.85 3.91
CA LEU A 84 7.68 -0.61 2.83
C LEU A 84 8.63 0.54 3.18
N ALA A 85 8.14 1.58 3.85
CA ALA A 85 9.00 2.66 4.35
C ALA A 85 10.05 2.13 5.33
N LEU A 86 9.67 1.22 6.25
CA LEU A 86 10.62 0.58 7.15
C LEU A 86 11.66 -0.25 6.39
N VAL A 87 11.25 -1.00 5.36
CA VAL A 87 12.17 -1.74 4.50
C VAL A 87 13.18 -0.79 3.83
N LEU A 88 12.71 0.32 3.25
CA LEU A 88 13.60 1.32 2.65
C LEU A 88 14.57 1.93 3.67
N LEU A 89 14.08 2.22 4.88
CA LEU A 89 14.91 2.79 5.96
C LEU A 89 16.03 1.82 6.32
N VAL A 90 15.69 0.55 6.59
CA VAL A 90 16.66 -0.49 6.93
C VAL A 90 17.67 -0.66 5.80
N LEU A 91 17.22 -0.76 4.54
CA LEU A 91 18.10 -0.87 3.38
C LEU A 91 19.01 0.35 3.21
N GLY A 92 18.52 1.55 3.49
CA GLY A 92 19.32 2.77 3.49
C GLY A 92 20.41 2.74 4.56
N LEU A 93 20.08 2.25 5.77
CA LEU A 93 21.03 2.13 6.88
C LEU A 93 22.10 1.05 6.62
N VAL A 94 21.74 -0.08 5.99
CA VAL A 94 22.67 -1.19 5.70
C VAL A 94 23.24 -1.16 4.27
N TYR A 95 23.01 -0.09 3.51
CA TYR A 95 23.32 -0.02 2.08
C TYR A 95 24.77 -0.40 1.73
N GLU A 96 25.73 -0.03 2.58
CA GLU A 96 27.15 -0.33 2.36
C GLU A 96 27.44 -1.84 2.25
N GLN A 97 26.59 -2.67 2.87
CA GLN A 97 26.70 -4.13 2.79
C GLN A 97 26.34 -4.69 1.41
N LEU A 98 25.66 -3.91 0.56
CA LEU A 98 25.25 -4.34 -0.77
C LEU A 98 26.39 -4.35 -1.79
N GLN A 99 27.49 -3.62 -1.52
CA GLN A 99 28.67 -3.50 -2.39
C GLN A 99 28.33 -3.21 -3.86
N LEU A 100 27.26 -2.45 -4.11
CA LEU A 100 26.83 -2.08 -5.45
C LEU A 100 27.66 -0.92 -6.00
N SER A 101 27.80 -0.87 -7.32
CA SER A 101 28.33 0.32 -7.98
C SER A 101 27.45 1.54 -7.73
N GLU A 102 28.02 2.74 -7.78
CA GLU A 102 27.30 3.99 -7.50
C GLU A 102 26.05 4.15 -8.41
N THR A 103 26.22 3.98 -9.72
CA THR A 103 25.12 4.05 -10.69
C THR A 103 24.09 2.93 -10.50
N GLY A 104 24.54 1.71 -10.22
CA GLY A 104 23.66 0.55 -10.06
C GLY A 104 22.79 0.67 -8.81
N GLY A 105 23.39 1.04 -7.69
CA GLY A 105 22.68 1.22 -6.44
C GLY A 105 21.77 2.45 -6.42
N LEU A 106 22.12 3.54 -7.13
CA LEU A 106 21.21 4.68 -7.29
C LEU A 106 19.96 4.31 -8.10
N ARG A 107 20.11 3.55 -9.20
CA ARG A 107 18.97 3.05 -9.98
C ARG A 107 18.08 2.12 -9.14
N LEU A 108 18.69 1.24 -8.36
CA LEU A 108 17.97 0.36 -7.45
C LEU A 108 17.20 1.14 -6.38
N ALA A 109 17.83 2.16 -5.79
CA ALA A 109 17.18 3.00 -4.79
C ALA A 109 15.95 3.71 -5.35
N TRP A 110 16.03 4.26 -6.57
CA TRP A 110 14.88 4.87 -7.24
C TRP A 110 13.80 3.86 -7.61
N LEU A 111 14.18 2.68 -8.10
CA LEU A 111 13.23 1.61 -8.38
C LEU A 111 12.41 1.26 -7.13
N LEU A 112 13.10 1.04 -6.00
CA LEU A 112 12.47 0.71 -4.72
C LEU A 112 11.59 1.87 -4.21
N ALA A 113 12.08 3.11 -4.28
CA ALA A 113 11.36 4.31 -3.84
C ALA A 113 10.08 4.57 -4.63
N ILE A 114 10.14 4.45 -5.96
CA ILE A 114 8.96 4.60 -6.83
C ILE A 114 7.99 3.45 -6.57
N SER A 115 8.49 2.21 -6.51
CA SER A 115 7.67 1.02 -6.29
C SER A 115 6.91 1.06 -4.96
N SER A 116 7.58 1.44 -3.86
CA SER A 116 6.98 1.55 -2.53
C SER A 116 5.94 2.65 -2.43
N THR A 117 6.03 3.67 -3.28
CA THR A 117 5.07 4.77 -3.33
C THR A 117 3.89 4.42 -4.22
N CYS A 118 4.16 3.93 -5.43
CA CYS A 118 3.16 3.62 -6.44
C CYS A 118 2.27 2.44 -6.06
N PHE A 119 2.81 1.40 -5.41
CA PHE A 119 2.00 0.23 -5.08
C PHE A 119 0.81 0.58 -4.16
N PRO A 120 1.01 1.17 -2.97
CA PRO A 120 -0.13 1.48 -2.09
C PRO A 120 -0.99 2.62 -2.64
N LEU A 121 -0.41 3.58 -3.36
CA LEU A 121 -1.18 4.61 -4.06
C LEU A 121 -2.12 3.99 -5.12
N GLY A 122 -1.65 2.99 -5.85
CA GLY A 122 -2.46 2.25 -6.81
C GLY A 122 -3.61 1.50 -6.17
N ILE A 123 -3.43 1.01 -4.93
CA ILE A 123 -4.53 0.40 -4.15
C ILE A 123 -5.59 1.46 -3.81
N LEU A 124 -5.21 2.66 -3.33
CA LEU A 124 -6.18 3.72 -3.02
C LEU A 124 -6.96 4.20 -4.25
N ILE A 125 -6.29 4.34 -5.40
CA ILE A 125 -6.94 4.77 -6.64
C ILE A 125 -8.03 3.79 -7.08
N GLN A 126 -7.98 2.52 -6.63
CA GLN A 126 -9.01 1.53 -6.95
C GLN A 126 -10.38 1.82 -6.34
N ASN A 127 -10.47 2.73 -5.35
CA ASN A 127 -11.73 3.19 -4.77
C ASN A 127 -12.41 4.29 -5.61
N SER A 128 -11.82 4.67 -6.76
CA SER A 128 -12.31 5.76 -7.61
C SER A 128 -12.72 5.28 -9.00
N ALA A 129 -13.26 6.19 -9.81
CA ALA A 129 -13.53 5.96 -11.23
C ALA A 129 -12.28 5.56 -12.05
N LEU A 130 -11.08 5.73 -11.49
CA LEU A 130 -9.81 5.36 -12.11
C LEU A 130 -9.34 3.95 -11.72
N GLN A 131 -10.26 3.05 -11.35
CA GLN A 131 -9.94 1.73 -10.82
C GLN A 131 -8.91 0.95 -11.65
N THR A 132 -9.09 0.91 -12.97
CA THR A 132 -8.17 0.23 -13.90
C THR A 132 -6.75 0.80 -13.83
N LEU A 133 -6.60 2.12 -13.74
CA LEU A 133 -5.29 2.76 -13.57
C LEU A 133 -4.67 2.38 -12.22
N GLY A 134 -5.49 2.36 -11.16
CA GLY A 134 -5.06 1.91 -9.84
C GLY A 134 -4.53 0.49 -9.84
N GLN A 135 -5.20 -0.43 -10.53
CA GLN A 135 -4.77 -1.83 -10.69
C GLN A 135 -3.42 -1.94 -11.42
N TRP A 136 -3.24 -1.19 -12.52
CA TRP A 136 -1.97 -1.15 -13.24
C TRP A 136 -0.84 -0.60 -12.38
N LEU A 137 -1.09 0.51 -11.68
CA LEU A 137 -0.11 1.16 -10.81
C LEU A 137 0.29 0.24 -9.64
N ALA A 138 -0.69 -0.41 -9.01
CA ALA A 138 -0.45 -1.38 -7.95
C ALA A 138 0.36 -2.57 -8.45
N SER A 139 -0.02 -3.15 -9.59
CA SER A 139 0.67 -4.31 -10.18
C SER A 139 2.12 -3.98 -10.53
N ALA A 140 2.34 -2.86 -11.24
CA ALA A 140 3.67 -2.40 -11.64
C ALA A 140 4.54 -2.05 -10.43
N GLY A 141 3.97 -1.37 -9.43
CA GLY A 141 4.66 -1.06 -8.18
C GLY A 141 5.07 -2.32 -7.41
N SER A 142 4.17 -3.31 -7.31
CA SER A 142 4.49 -4.57 -6.61
C SER A 142 5.59 -5.35 -7.33
N LEU A 143 5.55 -5.42 -8.66
CA LEU A 143 6.56 -6.10 -9.47
C LEU A 143 7.91 -5.39 -9.35
N GLY A 144 7.93 -4.06 -9.41
CA GLY A 144 9.13 -3.27 -9.21
C GLY A 144 9.77 -3.49 -7.82
N MET A 145 8.93 -3.57 -6.77
CA MET A 145 9.40 -3.88 -5.41
C MET A 145 10.00 -5.29 -5.33
N LEU A 146 9.32 -6.29 -5.90
CA LEU A 146 9.81 -7.67 -5.94
C LEU A 146 11.16 -7.79 -6.67
N LEU A 147 11.28 -7.16 -7.83
CA LEU A 147 12.53 -7.13 -8.60
C LEU A 147 13.65 -6.41 -7.84
N GLY A 148 13.34 -5.27 -7.22
CA GLY A 148 14.29 -4.53 -6.40
C GLY A 148 14.81 -5.35 -5.22
N LEU A 149 13.91 -5.99 -4.47
CA LEU A 149 14.29 -6.87 -3.35
C LEU A 149 15.08 -8.10 -3.82
N ALA A 150 14.73 -8.69 -4.98
CA ALA A 150 15.51 -9.78 -5.56
C ALA A 150 16.95 -9.33 -5.88
N ILE A 151 17.14 -8.13 -6.44
CA ILE A 151 18.47 -7.56 -6.70
C ILE A 151 19.24 -7.35 -5.39
N VAL A 152 18.59 -6.83 -4.34
CA VAL A 152 19.19 -6.68 -2.99
C VAL A 152 19.69 -8.03 -2.47
N VAL A 153 18.85 -9.06 -2.51
CA VAL A 153 19.23 -10.41 -2.04
C VAL A 153 20.42 -10.95 -2.83
N LEU A 154 20.40 -10.84 -4.16
CA LEU A 154 21.50 -11.27 -5.01
C LEU A 154 22.80 -10.49 -4.72
N ALA A 155 22.70 -9.20 -4.45
CA ALA A 155 23.84 -8.36 -4.08
C ALA A 155 24.46 -8.82 -2.74
N LEU A 156 23.62 -9.07 -1.73
CA LEU A 156 24.07 -9.58 -0.43
C LEU A 156 24.73 -10.95 -0.53
N ILE A 157 24.20 -11.86 -1.37
CA ILE A 157 24.81 -13.18 -1.60
C ILE A 157 26.20 -13.03 -2.25
N ARG A 158 26.35 -12.11 -3.21
CA ARG A 158 27.63 -11.85 -3.87
C ARG A 158 28.66 -11.21 -2.94
N ALA A 159 28.24 -10.25 -2.12
CA ALA A 159 29.11 -9.54 -1.18
C ALA A 159 29.70 -10.42 -0.06
N ARG A 160 29.11 -11.60 0.18
CA ARG A 160 29.57 -12.59 1.17
C ARG A 160 30.56 -13.63 0.61
N ARG A 161 30.76 -13.67 -0.71
CA ARG A 161 31.75 -14.54 -1.37
C ARG A 161 33.06 -13.79 -1.54
#